data_AF-A0A8J2JHX1-F1
#
_entry.id   AF-A0A8J2JHX1-F1
#
_cell.length_a   1.000
_cell.length_b   1.000
_cell.length_c   1.000
_cell.angle_alpha   90.00
_cell.angle_beta   90.00
_cell.angle_gamma   90.00
#
_symmetry.space_group_name_H-M   'P 1'
#
loop_
_entity.id
_entity.type
_entity.pdbx_description
1 polymer ?
#
loop_
_entity_poly.entity_id
_entity_poly.type
_entity_poly.pdbx_seq_one_letter_code
_entity_poly.pdbx_strand_id
1 'polypeptide(L)' 'NACYIEKADKVLSWEGERPADVSEVIIDLESGAFGDNGVLDFIKTEFDIQVDNNSLLVNSFTFEKYIAG' A
#
# COMPACT_ATOMS: atom_id res chain seq x y z
N ASN A 1 6.18 -3.94 3.80
CA ASN A 1 4.86 -4.39 3.30
C ASN A 1 4.19 -5.32 4.31
N ALA A 2 2.87 -5.48 4.25
CA ALA A 2 2.08 -6.34 5.14
C ALA A 2 0.87 -6.94 4.41
N CYS A 3 0.42 -8.11 4.87
CA CYS A 3 -0.80 -8.76 4.39
C CYS A 3 -1.72 -9.14 5.56
N TYR A 4 -3.00 -9.39 5.27
CA TYR A 4 -3.97 -9.86 6.25
C TYR A 4 -4.98 -10.82 5.61
N ILE A 5 -5.69 -11.58 6.44
CA ILE A 5 -6.81 -12.42 6.00
C ILE A 5 -8.09 -11.56 6.00
N GLU A 6 -8.76 -11.49 4.86
CA GLU A 6 -10.07 -10.84 4.69
C GLU A 6 -11.13 -11.87 4.33
N LYS A 7 -12.38 -11.60 4.68
CA LYS A 7 -13.51 -12.39 4.24
C LYS A 7 -13.68 -12.24 2.73
N ALA A 8 -13.77 -13.36 2.03
CA ALA A 8 -13.86 -13.36 0.58
C ALA A 8 -15.13 -12.65 0.06
N ASP A 9 -16.18 -12.54 0.87
CA ASP A 9 -17.41 -11.80 0.54
C ASP A 9 -17.27 -10.27 0.65
N LYS A 10 -16.18 -9.76 1.23
CA LYS A 10 -15.84 -8.32 1.30
C LYS A 10 -14.97 -7.85 0.14
N VAL A 11 -14.42 -8.76 -0.64
CA VAL A 11 -13.59 -8.42 -1.81
C VAL A 11 -14.50 -8.10 -2.99
N LEU A 12 -14.68 -6.81 -3.24
CA LEU A 12 -15.54 -6.32 -4.33
C LEU A 12 -14.86 -6.39 -5.71
N SER A 13 -13.53 -6.39 -5.74
CA SER A 13 -12.71 -6.36 -6.94
C SER A 13 -12.24 -7.75 -7.38
N TRP A 14 -13.00 -8.80 -7.09
CA TRP A 14 -12.65 -10.16 -7.51
C TRP A 14 -12.68 -10.26 -9.04
N GLU A 15 -11.58 -10.69 -9.65
CA GLU A 15 -11.54 -10.92 -11.08
C GLU A 15 -12.25 -12.25 -11.42
N GLY A 16 -13.35 -12.15 -12.16
CA GLY A 16 -14.17 -13.31 -12.52
C GLY A 16 -15.11 -13.78 -11.41
N GLU A 17 -15.55 -15.03 -11.48
CA GLU A 17 -16.45 -15.61 -10.48
C GLU A 17 -15.67 -16.04 -9.24
N ARG A 18 -16.08 -15.55 -8.06
CA ARG A 18 -15.50 -15.98 -6.78
C ARG A 18 -15.83 -17.47 -6.54
N PRO A 19 -14.84 -18.33 -6.24
CA PRO A 19 -15.09 -19.72 -5.91
C PRO A 19 -16.04 -19.85 -4.71
N ALA A 20 -17.06 -20.70 -4.83
CA ALA A 20 -18.11 -20.82 -3.83
C ALA A 20 -17.62 -21.38 -2.49
N ASP A 21 -16.52 -22.13 -2.49
CA ASP A 21 -15.89 -22.77 -1.34
C ASP A 21 -14.85 -21.89 -0.62
N VAL A 22 -14.52 -20.72 -1.17
CA VAL A 22 -13.57 -19.79 -0.58
C VAL A 22 -14.31 -18.80 0.33
N SER A 23 -14.07 -18.90 1.63
CA SER A 23 -14.64 -18.01 2.66
C SER A 23 -13.69 -16.89 3.09
N GLU A 24 -12.39 -17.10 2.93
CA GLU A 24 -11.31 -16.19 3.33
C GLU A 24 -10.24 -16.12 2.25
N VAL A 25 -9.59 -14.97 2.13
CA VAL A 25 -8.52 -14.72 1.16
C VAL A 25 -7.45 -13.83 1.81
N ILE A 26 -6.19 -14.04 1.43
CA ILE A 26 -5.10 -13.16 1.86
C ILE A 26 -5.09 -11.94 0.96
N ILE A 27 -5.16 -10.76 1.56
CA ILE A 27 -5.00 -9.48 0.88
C ILE A 27 -3.58 -8.98 1.11
N ASP A 28 -2.83 -8.80 0.03
CA ASP A 28 -1.64 -7.98 0.02
C ASP A 28 -2.05 -6.51 -0.07
N LEU A 29 -1.62 -5.70 0.89
CA LEU A 29 -1.98 -4.29 0.96
C LEU A 29 -1.17 -3.43 0.00
N GLU A 30 0.04 -3.88 -0.37
CA GLU A 30 1.05 -3.05 -1.04
C GLU A 30 1.19 -1.68 -0.38
N SER A 31 1.33 -1.70 0.97
CA SER A 31 1.17 -0.51 1.80
C SER A 31 2.23 0.57 1.57
N GLY A 32 3.30 0.26 0.83
CA GLY A 32 4.36 1.21 0.51
C GLY A 32 3.86 2.44 -0.23
N ALA A 33 2.83 2.30 -1.07
CA ALA A 33 2.22 3.39 -1.84
C ALA A 33 1.19 4.24 -1.06
N PHE A 34 0.96 3.91 0.21
CA PHE A 34 0.06 4.69 1.06
C PHE A 34 0.60 6.13 1.20
N GLY A 35 -0.23 7.15 0.97
CA GLY A 35 0.24 8.54 1.04
C GLY A 35 0.77 9.14 -0.27
N ASP A 36 0.95 8.34 -1.34
CA ASP A 36 1.42 8.85 -2.64
C ASP A 36 0.46 9.87 -3.27
N ASN A 37 -0.81 9.85 -2.87
CA ASN A 37 -1.82 10.85 -3.25
C ASN A 37 -1.80 12.13 -2.39
N GLY A 38 -0.79 12.29 -1.52
CA GLY A 38 -0.60 13.45 -0.66
C GLY A 38 -1.36 13.41 0.68
N VAL A 39 -2.12 12.35 0.99
CA VAL A 39 -2.89 12.29 2.25
C VAL A 39 -2.00 12.29 3.51
N LEU A 40 -0.72 11.95 3.36
CA LEU A 40 0.28 11.96 4.43
C LEU A 40 1.25 13.15 4.35
N ASP A 41 1.02 14.15 3.49
CA ASP A 41 1.96 15.28 3.34
C ASP A 41 2.16 16.05 4.66
N PHE A 42 1.16 16.05 5.53
CA PHE A 42 1.20 16.74 6.82
C PHE A 42 2.19 16.16 7.82
N ILE A 43 2.69 14.93 7.62
CA ILE A 43 3.73 14.32 8.46
C ILE A 43 5.12 14.36 7.84
N LYS A 44 5.26 14.75 6.56
CA LYS A 44 6.54 14.72 5.84
C LYS A 44 7.50 15.77 6.40
N THR A 45 8.73 15.35 6.66
CA THR A 45 9.84 16.26 6.99
C THR A 45 10.63 16.64 5.74
N GLU A 46 11.55 17.60 5.88
CA GLU A 46 12.50 17.95 4.82
C GLU A 46 13.41 16.78 4.40
N PHE A 47 13.72 15.87 5.32
CA PHE A 47 14.53 14.69 5.04
C PHE A 47 13.76 13.67 4.21
N ASP A 48 12.47 13.46 4.51
CA ASP A 48 11.60 12.57 3.74
C ASP A 48 11.46 13.04 2.29
N ILE A 49 11.29 14.36 2.11
CA ILE A 49 11.24 14.99 0.78
C ILE A 49 12.57 14.79 0.02
N GLN A 50 13.71 14.92 0.71
CA GLN A 50 15.01 14.69 0.08
C GLN A 50 15.23 13.22 -0.30
N VAL A 51 14.86 12.27 0.57
CA VAL A 51 14.94 10.84 0.29
C VAL A 51 14.08 10.51 -0.94
N ASP A 52 12.86 11.02 -1.01
CA ASP A 52 11.97 10.80 -2.15
C ASP A 52 12.54 11.38 -3.46
N ASN A 53 12.98 12.64 -3.46
CA ASN A 53 13.53 13.32 -4.63
C ASN A 53 14.81 12.67 -5.18
N ASN A 54 15.58 11.97 -4.34
CA ASN A 54 16.81 11.26 -4.74
C ASN A 54 16.59 9.75 -4.98
N SER A 55 15.36 9.26 -4.82
CA SER A 55 15.01 7.88 -5.10
C SER A 55 14.79 7.63 -6.60
N LEU A 56 14.82 6.36 -7.00
CA LEU A 56 14.54 5.97 -8.40
C LEU A 56 13.09 6.28 -8.83
N LEU A 57 12.15 6.21 -7.89
CA LEU A 57 10.71 6.35 -8.11
C LEU A 57 10.16 7.52 -7.29
N VAL A 58 10.42 8.74 -7.75
CA VAL A 58 9.98 9.98 -7.10
C VAL A 58 8.45 10.03 -7.01
N ASN A 59 7.91 10.45 -5.86
CA ASN A 59 6.49 10.47 -5.51
C ASN A 59 5.77 9.10 -5.48
N SER A 60 6.51 7.99 -5.54
CA SER A 60 5.95 6.65 -5.46
C SER A 60 6.54 5.87 -4.29
N PHE A 61 5.73 4.99 -3.70
CA PHE A 61 6.11 4.17 -2.54
C PHE A 61 6.62 5.04 -1.37
N THR A 62 6.00 6.20 -1.15
CA THR A 62 6.47 7.22 -0.22
C THR A 62 6.43 6.74 1.23
N PHE A 63 5.40 5.99 1.63
CA PHE A 63 5.32 5.43 2.97
C PHE A 63 6.42 4.40 3.22
N GLU A 64 6.82 3.62 2.20
CA GLU A 64 7.94 2.70 2.33
C GLU A 64 9.24 3.43 2.69
N LYS A 65 9.49 4.59 2.07
CA LYS A 65 10.71 5.39 2.31
C LYS A 65 10.85 5.91 3.74
N TYR A 66 9.77 5.96 4.52
CA TYR A 66 9.81 6.42 5.92
C TYR A 66 10.27 5.34 6.89
N ILE A 67 10.07 4.07 6.53
CA ILE A 67 10.20 2.96 7.49
C ILE A 67 11.12 1.84 6.99
N ALA A 68 11.38 1.77 5.69
CA ALA A 68 12.26 0.77 5.11
C ALA A 68 13.72 1.08 5.45
N GLY A 69 14.52 0.01 5.53
CA GLY A 69 15.96 0.06 5.75
C GLY A 69 16.76 -0.12 4.47
#